data_AF-K9TAY5-F1
#
_entry.id   AF-K9TAY5-F1
#
_cell.length_a   1.000
_cell.length_b   1.000
_cell.length_c   1.000
_cell.angle_alpha   90.00
_cell.angle_beta   90.00
_cell.angle_gamma   90.00
#
_symmetry.space_group_name_H-M   'P 1'
#
loop_
_entity.id
_entity.type
_entity.pdbx_description
1 polymer ?
#
loop_
_entity_poly.entity_id
_entity_poly.type
_entity_poly.pdbx_seq_one_letter_code
_entity_poly.pdbx_strand_id
1 'polypeptide(L)'
;MPYLTEPDRISQAIANYAQAKILWIDTEIADYQSKKPRLSLVQVLDDPTDVKGDRVAILDVLDRTQLIDEFIDKIMANPAIEKVFHNASFDCRFLGRSRARNVTCTLEMAQKIPYYILPLSNYKLATLAEQLCHFSKVNKTEQGGDWSLRPLTEQQLEYAKMDVVYVACAHERLLQLSQRLQIDPATEDIAALTLRYRHIEHRWKVLDTELKHLKERLKQAMATQNVSEIDGFKLSIQERKHKKVAFNDLAKFVQESGIELNFPIRLTQELQKQMPEIIENIPIEEDVETILQLKISEVEDENLPF
;
A
#
# COMPACT_ATOMS: atom_id res chain seq x y z
N MET A 1 -21.32 0.95 -21.33
CA MET A 1 -19.90 0.65 -21.04
C MET A 1 -19.13 0.34 -22.33
N PRO A 2 -18.29 1.26 -22.81
CA PRO A 2 -17.37 0.99 -23.92
C PRO A 2 -16.25 -0.01 -23.54
N TYR A 3 -16.21 -1.17 -24.22
CA TYR A 3 -15.06 -2.08 -24.24
C TYR A 3 -14.25 -1.82 -25.52
N LEU A 4 -13.04 -1.27 -25.38
CA LEU A 4 -12.21 -0.80 -26.49
C LEU A 4 -11.06 -1.77 -26.77
N THR A 5 -11.05 -2.33 -27.97
CA THR A 5 -10.02 -3.28 -28.43
C THR A 5 -9.22 -2.78 -29.63
N GLU A 6 -9.62 -1.68 -30.28
CA GLU A 6 -8.87 -1.09 -31.40
C GLU A 6 -7.86 -0.06 -30.88
N PRO A 7 -6.57 -0.12 -31.27
CA PRO A 7 -5.54 0.81 -30.78
C PRO A 7 -5.93 2.28 -30.96
N ASP A 8 -6.42 2.67 -32.15
CA ASP A 8 -6.79 4.07 -32.44
C ASP A 8 -7.92 4.57 -31.53
N ARG A 9 -8.89 3.70 -31.22
CA ARG A 9 -9.99 4.01 -30.30
C ARG A 9 -9.50 4.16 -28.87
N ILE A 10 -8.56 3.32 -28.45
CA ILE A 10 -7.95 3.40 -27.12
C ILE A 10 -7.13 4.70 -27.00
N SER A 11 -6.25 5.01 -27.96
CA SER A 11 -5.48 6.26 -27.97
C SER A 11 -6.39 7.50 -27.97
N GLN A 12 -7.50 7.47 -28.71
CA GLN A 12 -8.50 8.53 -28.68
C GLN A 12 -9.16 8.67 -27.30
N ALA A 13 -9.51 7.56 -26.66
CA ALA A 13 -10.06 7.57 -25.30
C ALA A 13 -9.04 8.14 -24.28
N ILE A 14 -7.77 7.73 -24.37
CA ILE A 14 -6.69 8.27 -23.52
C ILE A 14 -6.57 9.79 -23.71
N ALA A 15 -6.60 10.27 -24.95
CA ALA A 15 -6.54 11.71 -25.24
C ALA A 15 -7.72 12.49 -24.64
N ASN A 16 -8.92 11.91 -24.63
CA ASN A 16 -10.10 12.50 -24.01
C ASN A 16 -9.97 12.54 -22.48
N TYR A 17 -9.56 11.42 -21.86
CA TYR A 17 -9.36 11.35 -20.41
C TYR A 17 -8.24 12.25 -19.90
N ALA A 18 -7.27 12.61 -20.76
CA ALA A 18 -6.22 13.56 -20.41
C ALA A 18 -6.73 14.98 -20.11
N GLN A 19 -8.00 15.28 -20.40
CA GLN A 19 -8.67 16.54 -20.06
C GLN A 19 -9.44 16.47 -18.73
N ALA A 20 -9.58 15.29 -18.12
CA ALA A 20 -10.29 15.13 -16.87
C ALA A 20 -9.48 15.69 -15.69
N LYS A 21 -10.18 16.16 -14.65
CA LYS A 21 -9.53 16.60 -13.40
C LYS A 21 -9.22 15.45 -12.47
N ILE A 22 -10.09 14.44 -12.47
CA ILE A 22 -9.99 13.25 -11.65
C ILE A 22 -10.40 12.05 -12.48
N LEU A 23 -9.71 10.94 -12.29
CA LEU A 23 -10.02 9.65 -12.89
C LEU A 23 -9.97 8.58 -11.81
N TRP A 24 -10.99 7.73 -11.79
CA TRP A 24 -10.95 6.48 -11.04
C TRP A 24 -10.46 5.38 -11.97
N ILE A 25 -9.49 4.61 -11.51
CA ILE A 25 -8.78 3.65 -12.34
C ILE A 25 -8.63 2.35 -11.56
N ASP A 26 -8.74 1.24 -12.28
CA ASP A 26 -8.37 -0.08 -11.82
C ASP A 26 -7.60 -0.83 -12.93
N THR A 27 -6.97 -1.96 -12.60
CA THR A 27 -6.28 -2.78 -13.60
C THR A 27 -6.49 -4.27 -13.43
N GLU A 28 -6.47 -5.01 -14.54
CA GLU A 28 -6.45 -6.47 -14.52
C GLU A 28 -5.15 -7.02 -15.09
N ILE A 29 -4.62 -8.06 -14.44
CA ILE A 29 -3.29 -8.60 -14.71
C ILE A 29 -3.39 -10.03 -15.24
N ALA A 30 -2.91 -10.26 -16.45
CA ALA A 30 -2.72 -11.58 -17.03
C ALA A 30 -1.47 -12.27 -16.45
N ASP A 31 -1.52 -13.59 -16.35
CA ASP A 31 -0.42 -14.44 -15.87
C ASP A 31 0.13 -14.00 -14.50
N TYR A 32 -0.77 -13.62 -13.58
CA TYR A 32 -0.39 -12.99 -12.30
C TYR A 32 0.63 -13.80 -11.48
N GLN A 33 0.55 -15.14 -11.53
CA GLN A 33 1.47 -16.03 -10.82
C GLN A 33 2.80 -16.27 -11.53
N SER A 34 2.97 -15.76 -12.75
CA SER A 34 4.18 -15.94 -13.54
C SER A 34 5.30 -14.98 -13.11
N LYS A 35 6.51 -15.20 -13.62
CA LYS A 35 7.65 -14.29 -13.41
C LYS A 35 7.51 -12.95 -14.15
N LYS A 36 6.59 -12.87 -15.12
CA LYS A 36 6.38 -11.71 -15.99
C LYS A 36 4.88 -11.45 -16.15
N PRO A 37 4.18 -11.04 -15.08
CA PRO A 37 2.77 -10.66 -15.18
C PRO A 37 2.61 -9.52 -16.18
N ARG A 38 1.51 -9.54 -16.93
CA ARG A 38 1.24 -8.61 -18.03
C ARG A 38 -0.01 -7.81 -17.73
N LEU A 39 0.04 -6.49 -17.94
CA LEU A 39 -1.15 -5.66 -17.83
C LEU A 39 -2.13 -6.03 -18.96
N SER A 40 -3.32 -6.47 -18.59
CA SER A 40 -4.33 -6.93 -19.53
C SER A 40 -5.36 -5.85 -19.83
N LEU A 41 -5.94 -5.27 -18.79
CA LEU A 41 -6.96 -4.23 -18.89
C LEU A 41 -6.62 -3.03 -18.02
N VAL A 42 -7.08 -1.86 -18.48
CA VAL A 42 -7.17 -0.64 -17.66
C VAL A 42 -8.62 -0.17 -17.71
N GLN A 43 -9.26 -0.06 -16.56
CA GLN A 43 -10.61 0.49 -16.45
C GLN A 43 -10.52 1.94 -16.04
N VAL A 44 -11.33 2.80 -16.66
CA VAL A 44 -11.31 4.25 -16.41
C VAL A 44 -12.73 4.77 -16.27
N LEU A 45 -12.96 5.52 -15.19
CA LEU A 45 -14.17 6.28 -14.95
C LEU A 45 -13.80 7.75 -14.72
N ASP A 46 -14.57 8.66 -15.32
CA ASP A 46 -14.37 10.12 -15.24
C ASP A 46 -15.53 10.85 -14.55
N ASP A 47 -16.54 10.11 -14.08
CA ASP A 47 -17.73 10.64 -13.41
C ASP A 47 -18.11 9.74 -12.23
N PRO A 48 -17.96 10.21 -10.98
CA PRO A 48 -18.25 9.39 -9.81
C PRO A 48 -19.75 9.16 -9.60
N THR A 49 -20.61 9.94 -10.27
CA THR A 49 -22.06 9.81 -10.17
C THR A 49 -22.61 8.64 -11.01
N ASP A 50 -21.80 8.06 -11.90
CA ASP A 50 -22.16 6.90 -12.71
C ASP A 50 -22.04 5.59 -11.92
N VAL A 51 -22.99 5.38 -11.03
CA VAL A 51 -23.08 4.17 -10.19
C VAL A 51 -23.45 2.90 -10.97
N LYS A 52 -23.83 3.01 -12.25
CA LYS A 52 -24.15 1.87 -13.12
C LYS A 52 -22.96 1.44 -13.98
N GLY A 53 -21.95 2.30 -14.09
CA GLY A 53 -20.76 2.10 -14.92
C GLY A 53 -21.03 2.21 -16.42
N ASP A 54 -22.08 2.93 -16.83
CA ASP A 54 -22.42 3.09 -18.25
C ASP A 54 -21.33 3.84 -19.04
N ARG A 55 -20.61 4.75 -18.37
CA ARG A 55 -19.51 5.57 -18.88
C ARG A 55 -18.12 4.95 -18.65
N VAL A 56 -18.02 3.86 -17.90
CA VAL A 56 -16.74 3.17 -17.68
C VAL A 56 -16.18 2.69 -19.01
N ALA A 57 -14.95 3.08 -19.32
CA ALA A 57 -14.20 2.50 -20.42
C ALA A 57 -13.31 1.36 -19.91
N ILE A 58 -13.37 0.23 -20.60
CA ILE A 58 -12.44 -0.89 -20.42
C ILE A 58 -11.49 -0.89 -21.62
N LEU A 59 -10.22 -0.60 -21.37
CA LEU A 59 -9.18 -0.52 -22.39
C LEU A 59 -8.43 -1.87 -22.45
N ASP A 60 -8.50 -2.57 -23.59
CA ASP A 60 -7.74 -3.80 -23.80
C ASP A 60 -6.30 -3.49 -24.25
N VAL A 61 -5.37 -3.62 -23.31
CA VAL A 61 -3.96 -3.25 -23.46
C VAL A 61 -3.02 -4.45 -23.43
N LEU A 62 -3.57 -5.68 -23.44
CA LEU A 62 -2.78 -6.90 -23.39
C LEU A 62 -1.78 -6.97 -24.56
N ASP A 63 -0.49 -7.11 -24.23
CA ASP A 63 0.63 -7.12 -25.19
C ASP A 63 0.78 -5.83 -26.03
N ARG A 64 0.22 -4.70 -25.57
CA ARG A 64 0.24 -3.41 -26.28
C ARG A 64 1.04 -2.35 -25.53
N THR A 65 2.34 -2.57 -25.39
CA THR A 65 3.24 -1.69 -24.65
C THR A 65 3.13 -0.22 -25.05
N GLN A 66 2.95 0.08 -26.34
CA GLN A 66 2.80 1.47 -26.83
C GLN A 66 1.58 2.18 -26.25
N LEU A 67 0.44 1.49 -26.09
CA LEU A 67 -0.76 2.07 -25.48
C LEU A 67 -0.60 2.24 -23.97
N ILE A 68 0.12 1.32 -23.32
CA ILE A 68 0.45 1.42 -21.89
C ILE A 68 1.36 2.63 -21.66
N ASP A 69 2.40 2.80 -22.46
CA ASP A 69 3.31 3.94 -22.40
C ASP A 69 2.55 5.25 -22.66
N GLU A 70 1.66 5.29 -23.67
CA GLU A 70 0.80 6.45 -23.93
C GLU A 70 -0.10 6.80 -22.73
N PHE A 71 -0.71 5.79 -22.09
CA PHE A 71 -1.51 5.98 -20.89
C PHE A 71 -0.67 6.55 -19.75
N ILE A 72 0.54 6.00 -19.54
CA ILE A 72 1.46 6.47 -18.50
C ILE A 72 1.85 7.93 -18.76
N ASP A 73 2.22 8.25 -19.99
CA ASP A 73 2.71 9.57 -20.37
C ASP A 73 1.63 10.65 -20.26
N LYS A 74 0.42 10.36 -20.75
CA LYS A 74 -0.68 11.33 -20.82
C LYS A 74 -1.49 11.43 -19.52
N ILE A 75 -1.63 10.32 -18.78
CA ILE A 75 -2.50 10.25 -17.59
C ILE A 75 -1.69 10.14 -16.31
N MET A 76 -0.90 9.08 -16.16
CA MET A 76 -0.25 8.77 -14.88
C MET A 76 0.80 9.81 -14.50
N ALA A 77 1.61 10.24 -15.46
CA ALA A 77 2.66 11.23 -15.27
C ALA A 77 2.12 12.66 -15.16
N ASN A 78 0.88 12.91 -15.57
CA ASN A 78 0.29 14.25 -15.55
C ASN A 78 -0.18 14.62 -14.12
N PRO A 79 0.45 15.60 -13.44
CA PRO A 79 0.07 15.98 -12.08
C PRO A 79 -1.26 16.73 -12.01
N ALA A 80 -1.75 17.30 -13.12
CA ALA A 80 -3.02 18.04 -13.15
C ALA A 80 -4.24 17.13 -13.04
N ILE A 81 -4.07 15.83 -13.25
CA ILE A 81 -5.11 14.81 -13.13
C ILE A 81 -4.89 14.08 -11.81
N GLU A 82 -5.89 14.04 -10.94
CA GLU A 82 -5.91 13.14 -9.80
C GLU A 82 -6.27 11.73 -10.26
N LYS A 83 -5.47 10.72 -9.88
CA LYS A 83 -5.78 9.32 -10.18
C LYS A 83 -6.11 8.60 -8.89
N VAL A 84 -7.32 8.08 -8.82
CA VAL A 84 -7.84 7.39 -7.64
C VAL A 84 -7.88 5.90 -7.91
N PHE A 85 -7.22 5.13 -7.04
CA PHE A 85 -7.20 3.67 -7.07
C PHE A 85 -7.61 3.10 -5.71
N HIS A 86 -7.95 1.82 -5.68
CA HIS A 86 -7.90 1.04 -4.45
C HIS A 86 -6.62 0.21 -4.39
N ASN A 87 -5.83 0.34 -3.32
CA ASN A 87 -4.51 -0.27 -3.23
C ASN A 87 -3.55 0.17 -4.37
N ALA A 88 -3.50 1.48 -4.64
CA ALA A 88 -2.79 2.10 -5.76
C ALA A 88 -1.35 1.60 -6.00
N SER A 89 -0.65 1.23 -4.94
CA SER A 89 0.72 0.70 -5.01
C SER A 89 0.83 -0.53 -5.93
N PHE A 90 -0.24 -1.33 -6.04
CA PHE A 90 -0.30 -2.50 -6.89
C PHE A 90 -0.36 -2.10 -8.37
N ASP A 91 -1.36 -1.32 -8.76
CA ASP A 91 -1.60 -0.89 -10.16
C ASP A 91 -0.47 -0.01 -10.69
N CYS A 92 0.04 0.90 -9.84
CA CYS A 92 1.16 1.76 -10.19
C CYS A 92 2.42 0.95 -10.55
N ARG A 93 2.56 -0.31 -10.10
CA ARG A 93 3.70 -1.15 -10.53
C ARG A 93 3.72 -1.45 -12.01
N PHE A 94 2.54 -1.44 -12.65
CA PHE A 94 2.33 -1.68 -14.08
C PHE A 94 2.14 -0.36 -14.84
N LEU A 95 1.70 0.69 -14.15
CA LEU A 95 1.41 2.01 -14.70
C LEU A 95 2.49 3.07 -14.37
N GLY A 96 3.77 2.71 -14.50
CA GLY A 96 4.88 3.66 -14.49
C GLY A 96 5.57 3.94 -13.14
N ARG A 97 5.11 3.36 -12.03
CA ARG A 97 5.71 3.44 -10.68
C ARG A 97 6.03 4.87 -10.26
N SER A 98 7.31 5.23 -10.21
CA SER A 98 7.81 6.54 -9.80
C SER A 98 7.38 7.68 -10.74
N ARG A 99 6.92 7.35 -11.95
CA ARG A 99 6.37 8.31 -12.89
C ARG A 99 4.95 8.75 -12.51
N ALA A 100 4.19 7.93 -11.78
CA ALA A 100 2.82 8.28 -11.39
C ALA A 100 2.84 9.47 -10.41
N ARG A 101 2.08 10.51 -10.72
CA ARG A 101 1.94 11.74 -9.91
C ARG A 101 0.50 11.93 -9.47
N ASN A 102 0.24 12.68 -8.40
CA ASN A 102 -1.11 13.00 -7.93
C ASN A 102 -2.04 11.76 -7.84
N VAL A 103 -1.59 10.78 -7.06
CA VAL A 103 -2.29 9.50 -6.87
C VAL A 103 -2.94 9.48 -5.49
N THR A 104 -4.23 9.15 -5.46
CA THR A 104 -5.02 8.96 -4.25
C THR A 104 -5.36 7.47 -4.09
N CYS A 105 -5.13 6.93 -2.89
CA CYS A 105 -5.36 5.52 -2.59
C CYS A 105 -6.48 5.37 -1.55
N THR A 106 -7.62 4.81 -1.95
CA THR A 106 -8.78 4.64 -1.04
C THR A 106 -8.48 3.69 0.11
N LEU A 107 -7.60 2.70 -0.07
CA LEU A 107 -7.15 1.82 1.02
C LEU A 107 -6.39 2.60 2.09
N GLU A 108 -5.46 3.48 1.69
CA GLU A 108 -4.72 4.32 2.63
C GLU A 108 -5.61 5.36 3.32
N MET A 109 -6.58 5.93 2.58
CA MET A 109 -7.59 6.82 3.17
C MET A 109 -8.39 6.10 4.26
N ALA A 110 -8.89 4.90 3.99
CA ALA A 110 -9.64 4.10 4.96
C ALA A 110 -8.80 3.75 6.20
N GLN A 111 -7.53 3.39 6.03
CA GLN A 111 -6.61 3.09 7.13
C GLN A 111 -6.30 4.29 8.04
N LYS A 112 -6.41 5.51 7.53
CA LYS A 112 -6.22 6.74 8.31
C LYS A 112 -7.46 7.14 9.11
N ILE A 113 -8.64 6.57 8.82
CA ILE A 113 -9.87 6.87 9.56
C ILE A 113 -9.92 6.01 10.83
N PRO A 114 -10.12 6.61 12.02
CA PRO A 114 -10.24 5.85 13.27
C PRO A 114 -11.38 4.83 13.25
N TYR A 115 -11.16 3.68 13.89
CA TYR A 115 -12.12 2.57 13.93
C TYR A 115 -13.51 2.98 14.45
N TYR A 116 -13.60 3.89 15.42
CA TYR A 116 -14.91 4.32 15.95
C TYR A 116 -15.74 5.16 14.94
N ILE A 117 -15.11 5.67 13.88
CA ILE A 117 -15.79 6.33 12.74
C ILE A 117 -15.99 5.35 11.58
N LEU A 118 -15.04 4.44 11.35
CA LEU A 118 -15.10 3.42 10.31
C LEU A 118 -14.89 2.01 10.90
N PRO A 119 -15.91 1.43 11.57
CA PRO A 119 -15.78 0.19 12.32
C PRO A 119 -15.86 -1.05 11.42
N LEU A 120 -14.87 -1.23 10.55
CA LEU A 120 -14.82 -2.34 9.59
C LEU A 120 -13.81 -3.41 10.01
N SER A 121 -14.08 -4.66 9.63
CA SER A 121 -13.17 -5.79 9.90
C SER A 121 -11.92 -5.77 9.02
N ASN A 122 -12.03 -5.19 7.83
CA ASN A 122 -10.96 -4.99 6.87
C ASN A 122 -11.33 -3.85 5.92
N TYR A 123 -10.36 -3.37 5.13
CA TYR A 123 -10.55 -2.25 4.21
C TYR A 123 -10.41 -2.66 2.73
N LYS A 124 -10.72 -3.92 2.38
CA LYS A 124 -10.77 -4.34 0.97
C LYS A 124 -11.88 -3.58 0.24
N LEU A 125 -11.69 -3.33 -1.07
CA LEU A 125 -12.65 -2.63 -1.91
C LEU A 125 -14.08 -3.15 -1.75
N ALA A 126 -14.27 -4.46 -1.84
CA ALA A 126 -15.59 -5.08 -1.68
C ALA A 126 -16.24 -4.76 -0.33
N THR A 127 -15.48 -4.76 0.77
CA THR A 127 -16.01 -4.40 2.09
C THR A 127 -16.37 -2.93 2.15
N LEU A 128 -15.55 -2.04 1.56
CA LEU A 128 -15.88 -0.61 1.48
C LEU A 128 -17.14 -0.39 0.64
N ALA A 129 -17.27 -1.04 -0.51
CA ALA A 129 -18.43 -0.91 -1.39
C ALA A 129 -19.72 -1.43 -0.73
N GLU A 130 -19.69 -2.58 -0.07
CA GLU A 130 -20.87 -3.13 0.62
C GLU A 130 -21.27 -2.25 1.81
N GLN A 131 -20.31 -1.83 2.63
CA GLN A 131 -20.60 -1.18 3.91
C GLN A 131 -20.80 0.35 3.80
N LEU A 132 -20.07 1.03 2.91
CA LEU A 132 -20.15 2.48 2.74
C LEU A 132 -21.07 2.89 1.59
N CYS A 133 -21.19 2.05 0.57
CA CYS A 133 -21.96 2.35 -0.63
C CYS A 133 -23.25 1.53 -0.76
N HIS A 134 -23.51 0.61 0.18
CA HIS A 134 -24.73 -0.20 0.23
C HIS A 134 -24.95 -1.08 -1.01
N PHE A 135 -23.87 -1.49 -1.68
CA PHE A 135 -23.98 -2.52 -2.71
C PHE A 135 -24.34 -3.85 -2.05
N SER A 136 -25.40 -4.50 -2.53
CA SER A 136 -26.01 -5.67 -1.88
C SER A 136 -25.13 -6.92 -1.90
N LYS A 137 -24.28 -7.08 -2.94
CA LYS A 137 -23.28 -8.15 -3.02
C LYS A 137 -22.23 -7.82 -4.09
N VAL A 138 -20.99 -7.60 -3.68
CA VAL A 138 -19.89 -7.43 -4.63
C VAL A 138 -19.50 -8.80 -5.18
N ASN A 139 -19.59 -8.97 -6.50
CA ASN A 139 -19.14 -10.18 -7.18
C ASN A 139 -17.61 -10.26 -7.07
N LYS A 140 -17.07 -11.41 -6.63
CA LYS A 140 -15.63 -11.66 -6.47
C LYS A 140 -15.11 -12.77 -7.38
N THR A 141 -15.98 -13.31 -8.24
CA THR A 141 -15.73 -14.54 -9.01
C THR A 141 -14.54 -14.38 -9.96
N GLU A 142 -14.41 -13.21 -10.59
CA GLU A 142 -13.39 -12.93 -11.60
C GLU A 142 -12.11 -12.32 -11.04
N GLN A 143 -12.02 -12.08 -9.73
CA GLN A 143 -10.81 -11.54 -9.09
C GLN A 143 -9.57 -12.44 -9.33
N GLY A 144 -9.78 -13.74 -9.47
CA GLY A 144 -8.75 -14.73 -9.81
C GLY A 144 -8.89 -15.31 -11.21
N GLY A 145 -9.68 -14.68 -12.09
CA GLY A 145 -9.96 -15.13 -13.44
C GLY A 145 -8.72 -15.07 -14.35
N ASP A 146 -8.76 -15.81 -15.45
CA ASP A 146 -7.71 -15.74 -16.47
C ASP A 146 -7.94 -14.57 -17.41
N TRP A 147 -7.31 -13.43 -17.08
CA TRP A 147 -7.36 -12.21 -17.87
C TRP A 147 -6.49 -12.23 -19.12
N SER A 148 -5.79 -13.34 -19.43
CA SER A 148 -5.07 -13.50 -20.70
C SER A 148 -5.96 -13.95 -21.85
N LEU A 149 -7.12 -14.55 -21.54
CA LEU A 149 -8.01 -15.13 -22.54
C LEU A 149 -8.80 -14.06 -23.29
N ARG A 150 -9.03 -14.31 -24.58
CA ARG A 150 -9.91 -13.51 -25.44
C ARG A 150 -10.80 -14.43 -26.28
N PRO A 151 -12.06 -14.04 -26.57
CA PRO A 151 -12.74 -12.84 -26.07
C PRO A 151 -13.01 -12.93 -24.55
N LEU A 152 -13.09 -11.78 -23.89
CA LEU A 152 -13.51 -11.72 -22.49
C LEU A 152 -14.98 -12.12 -22.36
N THR A 153 -15.33 -12.79 -21.27
CA THR A 153 -16.73 -13.12 -20.97
C THR A 153 -17.50 -11.89 -20.51
N GLU A 154 -18.83 -11.92 -20.61
CA GLU A 154 -19.69 -10.86 -20.05
C GLU A 154 -19.48 -10.68 -18.55
N GLN A 155 -19.18 -11.77 -17.82
CA GLN A 155 -18.92 -11.72 -16.38
C GLN A 155 -17.61 -10.99 -16.05
N GLN A 156 -16.56 -11.22 -16.84
CA GLN A 156 -15.27 -10.50 -16.72
C GLN A 156 -15.45 -9.01 -17.01
N LEU A 157 -16.17 -8.68 -18.08
CA LEU A 157 -16.45 -7.29 -18.43
C LEU A 157 -17.27 -6.58 -17.36
N GLU A 158 -18.32 -7.23 -16.84
CA GLU A 158 -19.13 -6.68 -15.75
C GLU A 158 -18.34 -6.51 -14.46
N TYR A 159 -17.48 -7.48 -14.12
CA TYR A 159 -16.60 -7.39 -12.96
C TYR A 159 -15.63 -6.20 -13.07
N ALA A 160 -14.88 -6.13 -14.16
CA ALA A 160 -13.94 -5.04 -14.45
C ALA A 160 -14.64 -3.67 -14.41
N LYS A 161 -15.83 -3.57 -14.99
CA LYS A 161 -16.65 -2.35 -14.95
C LYS A 161 -16.96 -1.91 -13.53
N MET A 162 -17.41 -2.85 -12.70
CA MET A 162 -17.92 -2.52 -11.38
C MET A 162 -16.80 -2.21 -10.38
N ASP A 163 -15.60 -2.79 -10.53
CA ASP A 163 -14.49 -2.49 -9.63
C ASP A 163 -14.12 -1.00 -9.64
N VAL A 164 -14.04 -0.36 -10.81
CA VAL A 164 -13.77 1.09 -10.86
C VAL A 164 -14.94 1.93 -10.33
N VAL A 165 -16.19 1.49 -10.50
CA VAL A 165 -17.38 2.14 -9.90
C VAL A 165 -17.32 2.07 -8.37
N TYR A 166 -16.92 0.92 -7.82
CA TYR A 166 -16.73 0.76 -6.38
C TYR A 166 -15.61 1.66 -5.86
N VAL A 167 -14.51 1.80 -6.61
CA VAL A 167 -13.42 2.73 -6.26
C VAL A 167 -13.95 4.16 -6.17
N ALA A 168 -14.75 4.60 -7.15
CA ALA A 168 -15.34 5.93 -7.16
C ALA A 168 -16.28 6.18 -5.98
N CYS A 169 -17.22 5.26 -5.72
CA CYS A 169 -18.14 5.44 -4.61
C CYS A 169 -17.42 5.38 -3.24
N ALA A 170 -16.48 4.44 -3.07
CA ALA A 170 -15.70 4.35 -1.83
C ALA A 170 -14.88 5.64 -1.61
N HIS A 171 -14.28 6.19 -2.66
CA HIS A 171 -13.56 7.45 -2.60
C HIS A 171 -14.43 8.61 -2.07
N GLU A 172 -15.63 8.82 -2.64
CA GLU A 172 -16.53 9.89 -2.20
C GLU A 172 -16.94 9.74 -0.73
N ARG A 173 -17.24 8.51 -0.30
CA ARG A 173 -17.60 8.23 1.10
C ARG A 173 -16.44 8.45 2.05
N LEU A 174 -15.24 8.03 1.68
CA LEU A 174 -14.04 8.25 2.48
C LEU A 174 -13.69 9.73 2.59
N LEU A 175 -13.83 10.53 1.51
CA LEU A 175 -13.67 11.99 1.58
C LEU A 175 -14.63 12.62 2.58
N GLN A 176 -15.92 12.25 2.55
CA GLN A 176 -16.91 12.75 3.50
C GLN A 176 -16.55 12.41 4.96
N LEU A 177 -16.05 11.20 5.21
CA LEU A 177 -15.60 10.79 6.54
C LEU A 177 -14.33 11.53 6.97
N SER A 178 -13.36 11.70 6.07
CA SER A 178 -12.12 12.42 6.35
C SER A 178 -12.34 13.91 6.61
N GLN A 179 -13.33 14.54 5.98
CA GLN A 179 -13.69 15.94 6.30
C GLN A 179 -14.17 16.11 7.73
N ARG A 180 -14.84 15.09 8.31
CA ARG A 180 -15.27 15.11 9.73
C ARG A 180 -14.10 14.95 10.70
N LEU A 181 -12.92 14.55 10.23
CA LEU A 181 -11.70 14.41 11.03
C LEU A 181 -10.86 15.69 11.10
N GLN A 182 -11.25 16.75 10.39
CA GLN A 182 -10.57 18.04 10.50
C GLN A 182 -10.93 18.67 11.85
N ILE A 183 -10.14 18.32 12.87
CA ILE A 183 -10.23 18.88 14.22
C ILE A 183 -9.13 19.92 14.35
N ASP A 184 -9.47 21.12 14.82
CA ASP A 184 -8.49 22.14 15.13
C ASP A 184 -7.72 21.72 16.40
N PRO A 185 -6.40 21.44 16.32
CA PRO A 185 -5.62 21.05 17.48
C PRO A 185 -5.66 22.07 18.61
N ALA A 186 -5.93 23.36 18.32
CA ALA A 186 -6.06 24.40 19.35
C ALA A 186 -7.34 24.26 20.20
N THR A 187 -8.33 23.49 19.71
CA THR A 187 -9.61 23.26 20.39
C THR A 187 -9.68 21.92 21.13
N GLU A 188 -8.64 21.10 21.02
CA GLU A 188 -8.60 19.75 21.60
C GLU A 188 -8.48 19.78 23.12
N ASP A 189 -9.27 18.92 23.78
CA ASP A 189 -9.14 18.65 25.21
C ASP A 189 -8.08 17.56 25.42
N ILE A 190 -6.87 18.01 25.79
CA ILE A 190 -5.72 17.14 26.02
C ILE A 190 -6.00 16.09 27.11
N ALA A 191 -6.77 16.44 28.15
CA ALA A 191 -7.07 15.50 29.24
C ALA A 191 -8.02 14.40 28.75
N ALA A 192 -9.06 14.77 28.00
CA ALA A 192 -9.96 13.80 27.38
C ALA A 192 -9.25 12.87 26.39
N LEU A 193 -8.38 13.42 25.53
CA LEU A 193 -7.55 12.63 24.61
C LEU A 193 -6.63 11.66 25.36
N THR A 194 -5.99 12.12 26.45
CA THR A 194 -5.10 11.31 27.27
C THR A 194 -5.86 10.14 27.92
N LEU A 195 -7.00 10.42 28.55
CA LEU A 195 -7.86 9.39 29.15
C LEU A 195 -8.33 8.38 28.12
N ARG A 196 -8.77 8.86 26.95
CA ARG A 196 -9.21 7.99 25.86
C ARG A 196 -8.07 7.10 25.36
N TYR A 197 -6.87 7.65 25.20
CA TYR A 197 -5.67 6.92 24.83
C TYR A 197 -5.37 5.80 25.83
N ARG A 198 -5.32 6.10 27.13
CA ARG A 198 -5.07 5.09 28.18
C ARG A 198 -6.12 3.98 28.17
N HIS A 199 -7.40 4.31 28.03
CA HIS A 199 -8.47 3.32 28.00
C HIS A 199 -8.35 2.33 26.82
N ILE A 200 -7.85 2.77 25.66
CA ILE A 200 -7.70 1.90 24.48
C ILE A 200 -6.31 1.25 24.37
N GLU A 201 -5.26 1.81 24.98
CA GLU A 201 -3.89 1.27 24.86
C GLU A 201 -3.78 -0.15 25.40
N HIS A 202 -4.45 -0.42 26.53
CA HIS A 202 -4.43 -1.73 27.17
C HIS A 202 -5.08 -2.79 26.28
N ARG A 203 -6.16 -2.45 25.55
CA ARG A 203 -6.87 -3.38 24.67
C ARG A 203 -6.01 -3.90 23.52
N TRP A 204 -5.03 -3.13 23.05
CA TRP A 204 -4.12 -3.54 21.99
C TRP A 204 -2.86 -4.26 22.52
N LYS A 205 -2.29 -3.79 23.64
CA LYS A 205 -1.12 -4.42 24.27
C LYS A 205 -1.42 -5.77 24.93
N VAL A 206 -2.60 -5.95 25.54
CA VAL A 206 -2.92 -7.15 26.35
C VAL A 206 -2.81 -8.45 25.54
N LEU A 207 -3.17 -8.45 24.26
CA LEU A 207 -3.12 -9.65 23.43
C LEU A 207 -1.80 -9.85 22.69
N ASP A 208 -0.93 -8.84 22.59
CA ASP A 208 0.34 -8.95 21.85
C ASP A 208 1.33 -9.87 22.58
N THR A 209 1.41 -9.76 23.91
CA THR A 209 2.25 -10.64 24.73
C THR A 209 1.74 -12.08 24.69
N GLU A 210 0.41 -12.27 24.76
CA GLU A 210 -0.24 -13.57 24.65
C GLU A 210 -0.05 -14.20 23.26
N LEU A 211 -0.25 -13.44 22.17
CA LEU A 211 0.02 -13.89 20.81
C LEU A 211 1.47 -14.31 20.61
N LYS A 212 2.42 -13.52 21.09
CA LYS A 212 3.86 -13.85 21.02
C LYS A 212 4.17 -15.12 21.80
N HIS A 213 3.61 -15.25 23.01
CA HIS A 213 3.76 -16.45 23.83
C HIS A 213 3.18 -17.69 23.16
N LEU A 214 1.97 -17.61 22.62
CA LEU A 214 1.30 -18.70 21.90
C LEU A 214 2.05 -19.09 20.63
N LYS A 215 2.52 -18.12 19.84
CA LYS A 215 3.32 -18.37 18.63
C LYS A 215 4.63 -19.09 18.95
N GLU A 216 5.31 -18.70 20.03
CA GLU A 216 6.55 -19.33 20.45
C GLU A 216 6.31 -20.77 20.95
N ARG A 217 5.27 -20.99 21.74
CA ARG A 217 4.86 -22.34 22.19
C ARG A 217 4.46 -23.24 21.03
N LEU A 218 3.71 -22.71 20.07
CA LEU A 218 3.29 -23.45 18.88
C LEU A 218 4.51 -23.88 18.05
N LYS A 219 5.45 -22.96 17.81
CA LYS A 219 6.72 -23.25 17.10
C LYS A 219 7.51 -24.38 17.78
N GLN A 220 7.65 -24.32 19.11
CA GLN A 220 8.37 -25.33 19.89
C GLN A 220 7.65 -26.68 19.86
N ALA A 221 6.34 -26.71 20.07
CA ALA A 221 5.54 -27.94 20.03
C ALA A 221 5.59 -28.61 18.65
N MET A 222 5.43 -27.84 17.56
CA MET A 222 5.54 -28.33 16.18
C MET A 222 6.92 -28.93 15.91
N ALA A 223 7.99 -28.27 16.37
CA ALA A 223 9.36 -28.78 16.22
C ALA A 223 9.59 -30.10 16.97
N THR A 224 9.14 -30.21 18.22
CA THR A 224 9.30 -31.43 19.03
C THR A 224 8.46 -32.60 18.51
N GLN A 225 7.26 -32.32 17.99
CA GLN A 225 6.34 -33.34 17.50
C GLN A 225 6.55 -33.69 16.02
N ASN A 226 7.55 -33.11 15.35
CA ASN A 226 7.82 -33.28 13.92
C ASN A 226 6.61 -32.92 13.02
N VAL A 227 5.81 -31.94 13.42
CA VAL A 227 4.68 -31.42 12.63
C VAL A 227 5.17 -30.25 11.78
N SER A 228 5.20 -30.45 10.46
CA SER A 228 5.66 -29.43 9.51
C SER A 228 4.58 -28.39 9.18
N GLU A 229 3.29 -28.75 9.28
CA GLU A 229 2.16 -27.89 8.95
C GLU A 229 0.90 -28.28 9.74
N ILE A 230 0.15 -27.29 10.25
CA ILE A 230 -1.17 -27.48 10.88
C ILE A 230 -1.98 -26.17 10.79
N ASP A 231 -3.24 -26.25 10.37
CA ASP A 231 -4.19 -25.13 10.34
C ASP A 231 -3.62 -23.79 9.81
N GLY A 232 -2.85 -23.84 8.72
CA GLY A 232 -2.23 -22.66 8.10
C GLY A 232 -0.92 -22.18 8.73
N PHE A 233 -0.43 -22.84 9.78
CA PHE A 233 0.90 -22.62 10.36
C PHE A 233 1.89 -23.62 9.79
N LYS A 234 2.98 -23.12 9.20
CA LYS A 234 4.05 -23.94 8.61
C LYS A 234 5.38 -23.68 9.31
N LEU A 235 6.02 -24.75 9.78
CA LEU A 235 7.36 -24.69 10.34
C LEU A 235 8.37 -24.83 9.20
N SER A 236 9.20 -23.80 9.00
CA SER A 236 10.28 -23.81 8.01
C SER A 236 11.62 -23.54 8.68
N ILE A 237 12.64 -24.29 8.25
CA ILE A 237 14.01 -24.08 8.67
C ILE A 237 14.66 -23.15 7.65
N GLN A 238 15.08 -21.97 8.10
CA GLN A 238 15.82 -21.02 7.28
C GLN A 238 17.23 -20.85 7.85
N GLU A 239 18.23 -21.31 7.13
CA GLU A 239 19.63 -21.02 7.46
C GLU A 239 19.99 -19.60 7.04
N ARG A 240 20.22 -18.73 8.04
CA ARG A 240 20.70 -17.37 7.77
C ARG A 240 22.23 -17.36 7.76
N LYS A 241 22.82 -17.41 6.57
CA LYS A 241 24.28 -17.29 6.40
C LYS A 241 24.67 -15.83 6.49
N HIS A 242 25.23 -15.45 7.63
CA HIS A 242 25.88 -14.15 7.80
C HIS A 242 27.34 -14.27 7.37
N LYS A 243 27.72 -13.60 6.28
CA LYS A 243 29.12 -13.41 5.93
C LYS A 243 29.63 -12.20 6.69
N LYS A 244 30.52 -12.43 7.65
CA LYS A 244 31.21 -11.37 8.40
C LYS A 244 32.65 -11.32 7.95
N VAL A 245 33.18 -10.12 7.80
CA VAL A 245 34.60 -9.84 7.55
C VAL A 245 35.02 -8.79 8.57
N ALA A 246 36.25 -8.87 9.08
CA ALA A 246 36.76 -7.83 9.95
C ALA A 246 36.92 -6.53 9.14
N PHE A 247 36.61 -5.39 9.74
CA PHE A 247 36.70 -4.11 9.05
C PHE A 247 38.11 -3.85 8.51
N ASN A 248 39.15 -4.18 9.27
CA ASN A 248 40.54 -4.05 8.84
C ASN A 248 40.88 -4.88 7.59
N ASP A 249 40.35 -6.11 7.52
CA ASP A 249 40.60 -6.98 6.36
C ASP A 249 39.88 -6.46 5.12
N LEU A 250 38.65 -5.96 5.31
CA LEU A 250 37.88 -5.32 4.24
C LEU A 250 38.56 -4.03 3.76
N ALA A 251 39.02 -3.18 4.67
CA ALA A 251 39.71 -1.94 4.35
C ALA A 251 41.00 -2.18 3.56
N LYS A 252 41.83 -3.15 4.00
CA LYS A 252 43.04 -3.56 3.27
C LYS A 252 42.71 -4.10 1.89
N PHE A 253 41.73 -4.99 1.78
CA PHE A 253 41.32 -5.56 0.50
C PHE A 253 40.85 -4.49 -0.50
N VAL A 254 40.06 -3.52 -0.03
CA VAL A 254 39.58 -2.38 -0.84
C VAL A 254 40.76 -1.53 -1.32
N GLN A 255 41.72 -1.26 -0.44
CA GLN A 255 42.94 -0.50 -0.76
C GLN A 255 43.85 -1.23 -1.77
N GLU A 256 44.07 -2.53 -1.60
CA GLU A 256 44.91 -3.36 -2.48
C GLU A 256 44.26 -3.63 -3.84
N SER A 257 42.93 -3.77 -3.87
CA SER A 257 42.17 -4.05 -5.09
C SER A 257 41.79 -2.80 -5.89
N GLY A 258 42.10 -1.60 -5.38
CA GLY A 258 41.76 -0.33 -6.03
C GLY A 258 40.24 -0.11 -6.18
N ILE A 259 39.43 -0.72 -5.32
CA ILE A 259 37.97 -0.60 -5.38
C ILE A 259 37.57 0.70 -4.67
N GLU A 260 36.78 1.53 -5.33
CA GLU A 260 36.24 2.75 -4.72
C GLU A 260 34.86 2.47 -4.11
N LEU A 261 34.79 2.43 -2.78
CA LEU A 261 33.52 2.32 -2.04
C LEU A 261 33.18 3.69 -1.44
N ASN A 262 32.25 4.39 -2.07
CA ASN A 262 31.77 5.68 -1.61
C ASN A 262 30.26 5.63 -1.33
N PHE A 263 29.91 5.34 -0.09
CA PHE A 263 28.54 5.44 0.42
C PHE A 263 28.57 5.93 1.88
N PRO A 264 27.57 6.71 2.32
CA PRO A 264 27.53 7.24 3.67
C PRO A 264 27.38 6.12 4.69
N ILE A 265 28.17 6.18 5.76
CA ILE A 265 28.09 5.26 6.90
C ILE A 265 27.65 6.06 8.13
N ARG A 266 26.64 5.54 8.83
CA ARG A 266 26.19 6.16 10.08
C ARG A 266 27.25 5.97 11.17
N LEU A 267 27.82 7.06 11.66
CA LEU A 267 28.69 7.06 12.83
C LEU A 267 27.84 6.81 14.09
N THR A 268 27.83 5.56 14.58
CA THR A 268 27.15 5.20 15.83
C THR A 268 27.95 5.68 17.04
N GLN A 269 27.30 5.78 18.21
CA GLN A 269 27.97 6.16 19.45
C GLN A 269 29.14 5.24 19.82
N GLU A 270 29.07 3.96 19.46
CA GLU A 270 30.15 2.99 19.72
C GLU A 270 31.37 3.27 18.85
N LEU A 271 31.19 3.58 17.56
CA LEU A 271 32.28 3.94 16.65
C LEU A 271 32.94 5.26 17.05
N GLN A 272 32.14 6.25 17.47
CA GLN A 272 32.63 7.54 17.95
C GLN A 272 33.49 7.39 19.23
N LYS A 273 33.16 6.44 20.11
CA LYS A 273 33.96 6.14 21.31
C LYS A 273 35.28 5.46 20.97
N GLN A 274 35.27 4.55 19.99
CA GLN A 274 36.46 3.78 19.61
C GLN A 274 37.42 4.58 18.72
N MET A 275 36.93 5.60 18.01
CA MET A 275 37.72 6.41 17.07
C MET A 275 37.34 7.91 17.19
N PRO A 276 37.66 8.57 18.32
CA PRO A 276 37.26 9.97 18.57
C PRO A 276 37.85 10.96 17.55
N GLU A 277 39.04 10.65 17.01
CA GLU A 277 39.74 11.51 16.04
C GLU A 277 39.11 11.54 14.64
N ILE A 278 38.13 10.67 14.34
CA ILE A 278 37.38 10.68 13.06
C ILE A 278 36.62 11.99 12.89
N ILE A 279 36.09 12.54 13.99
CA ILE A 279 35.29 13.76 13.97
C ILE A 279 36.13 15.00 13.61
N GLU A 280 37.43 14.98 13.93
CA GLU A 280 38.33 16.11 13.71
C GLU A 280 38.98 16.10 12.31
N ASN A 281 39.13 14.93 11.69
CA ASN A 281 39.99 14.74 10.51
C ASN A 281 39.24 14.39 9.21
N ILE A 282 37.94 14.11 9.27
CA ILE A 282 37.13 13.76 8.09
C ILE A 282 35.95 14.73 8.00
N PRO A 283 35.65 15.32 6.83
CA PRO A 283 34.47 16.17 6.67
C PRO A 283 33.19 15.35 6.92
N ILE A 284 32.42 15.74 7.93
CA ILE A 284 31.14 15.12 8.28
C ILE A 284 30.02 16.01 7.73
N GLU A 285 29.09 15.40 7.00
CA GLU A 285 27.81 16.04 6.67
C GLU A 285 26.83 15.80 7.83
N GLU A 286 26.43 16.86 8.52
CA GLU A 286 25.45 16.83 9.61
C GLU A 286 24.07 17.22 9.09
N ASP A 287 23.18 16.23 8.97
CA ASP A 287 21.75 16.48 8.76
C ASP A 287 21.05 16.59 10.13
N VAL A 288 20.63 17.81 10.49
CA VAL A 288 19.86 18.07 11.70
C VAL A 288 18.38 18.01 11.38
N GLU A 289 17.75 16.87 11.62
CA GLU A 289 16.31 16.72 11.55
C GLU A 289 15.67 17.01 12.93
N THR A 290 14.90 18.09 13.03
CA THR A 290 14.14 18.38 14.25
C THR A 290 12.84 17.57 14.22
N ILE A 291 12.81 16.47 14.96
CA ILE A 291 11.63 15.60 15.09
C ILE A 291 11.01 15.81 16.47
N LEU A 292 9.73 16.21 16.50
CA LEU A 292 8.93 16.17 17.73
C LEU A 292 8.64 14.71 18.08
N GLN A 293 9.04 14.28 19.28
CA GLN A 293 8.81 12.91 19.74
C GLN A 293 7.89 12.89 20.96
N LEU A 294 6.79 12.13 20.86
CA LEU A 294 5.96 11.78 22.01
C LEU A 294 6.57 10.57 22.73
N LYS A 295 7.04 10.76 23.97
CA LYS A 295 7.48 9.66 24.85
C LYS A 295 6.34 9.28 25.79
N ILE A 296 5.99 8.00 25.82
CA ILE A 296 4.93 7.46 26.68
C ILE A 296 5.59 6.61 27.77
N SER A 297 5.33 6.93 29.02
CA SER A 297 5.76 6.15 30.19
C SER A 297 4.58 5.33 30.72
N GLU A 298 4.84 4.11 31.19
CA GLU A 298 3.85 3.31 31.91
C GLU A 298 3.65 3.92 33.30
N VAL A 299 2.40 4.15 33.67
CA VAL A 299 2.02 4.64 35.00
C VAL A 299 1.27 3.49 35.65
N GLU A 300 1.77 3.01 36.80
CA GLU A 300 0.99 2.12 37.67
C GLU A 300 -0.10 2.96 38.32
N ASP A 301 -1.34 2.88 37.84
CA ASP A 301 -2.46 3.62 38.43
C ASP A 301 -3.65 2.69 38.68
N GLU A 302 -3.90 2.43 39.97
CA GLU A 302 -5.03 1.65 40.51
C GLU A 302 -6.41 2.30 40.24
N ASN A 303 -6.45 3.48 39.60
CA ASN A 303 -7.64 4.32 39.44
C ASN A 303 -8.13 4.50 37.99
N LEU A 304 -7.69 3.69 37.04
CA LEU A 304 -8.33 3.69 35.71
C LEU A 304 -9.74 3.07 35.84
N PRO A 305 -10.83 3.84 35.61
CA PRO A 305 -12.16 3.25 35.56
C PRO A 305 -12.21 2.32 34.34
N PHE A 306 -12.47 1.05 34.61
CA PHE A 306 -12.67 -0.01 33.60
C PHE A 306 -13.67 0.40 32.52
#